data_AF-A0A365PJ50-F1
#
_entry.id   AF-A0A365PJ50-F1
#
_cell.length_a   1.000
_cell.length_b   1.000
_cell.length_c   1.000
_cell.angle_alpha   90.00
_cell.angle_beta   90.00
_cell.angle_gamma   90.00
#
_symmetry.space_group_name_H-M   'P 1'
#
loop_
_entity.id
_entity.type
_entity.pdbx_description
1 polymer ?
#
loop_
_entity_poly.entity_id
_entity_poly.type
_entity_poly.pdbx_seq_one_letter_code
_entity_poly.pdbx_strand_id
1 'polypeptide(L)'
;MSYSFYQIVQEIAQKDENKAKRSRFILDQDFQFDQQLFPKGTLINLYNVHDAGEDFRPLSLYGLQAAQFPRPMYIAGVWVDAYKEESAFVQLLQLAQDQVIAPVYMNDHKGGWVLDSTRKNIRCQKGQVAEFRVGDQYYPDKDYSKENWYAEEVITFKPALWKFVGCTTAAPILLEPAYQ
;
A
#
# COMPACT_ATOMS: atom_id res chain seq x y z
N MET A 1 -3.78 -30.76 -32.43
CA MET A 1 -3.63 -29.30 -32.64
C MET A 1 -2.21 -28.93 -32.27
N SER A 2 -1.36 -28.54 -33.23
CA SER A 2 0.03 -28.17 -32.95
C SER A 2 0.09 -26.65 -32.75
N TYR A 3 0.29 -26.21 -31.52
CA TYR A 3 0.58 -24.79 -31.24
C TYR A 3 2.00 -24.48 -31.74
N SER A 4 2.14 -23.44 -32.56
CA SER A 4 3.45 -22.99 -33.04
C SER A 4 4.21 -22.33 -31.90
N PHE A 5 5.52 -22.57 -31.81
CA PHE A 5 6.41 -21.90 -30.84
C PHE A 5 6.24 -20.37 -30.88
N TYR A 6 6.00 -19.80 -32.07
CA TYR A 6 5.73 -18.37 -32.23
C TYR A 6 4.47 -17.91 -31.50
N GLN A 7 3.40 -18.71 -31.52
CA GLN A 7 2.14 -18.37 -30.83
C GLN A 7 2.34 -18.38 -29.31
N ILE A 8 3.13 -19.32 -28.79
CA ILE A 8 3.46 -19.41 -27.35
C ILE A 8 4.24 -18.17 -26.90
N VAL A 9 5.25 -17.76 -27.68
CA VAL A 9 6.05 -16.55 -27.36
C VAL A 9 5.18 -15.30 -27.35
N GLN A 10 4.27 -15.15 -28.32
CA GLN A 10 3.34 -14.01 -28.38
C GLN A 10 2.39 -14.00 -27.16
N GLU A 11 1.87 -15.15 -26.76
CA GLU A 11 0.97 -15.25 -25.60
C GLU A 11 1.69 -14.91 -24.28
N ILE A 12 2.94 -15.36 -24.10
CA ILE A 12 3.76 -15.00 -22.93
C ILE A 12 4.00 -13.49 -22.91
N ALA A 13 4.42 -12.90 -24.03
CA ALA A 13 4.68 -11.47 -24.13
C ALA A 13 3.43 -10.64 -23.81
N GLN A 14 2.26 -11.06 -24.31
CA GLN A 14 0.99 -10.41 -24.03
C GLN A 14 0.62 -10.48 -22.54
N LYS A 15 0.81 -11.65 -21.91
CA LYS A 15 0.56 -11.82 -20.47
C LYS A 15 1.46 -10.91 -19.64
N ASP A 16 2.74 -10.82 -19.98
CA ASP A 16 3.69 -9.95 -19.29
C ASP A 16 3.34 -8.47 -19.47
N GLU A 17 2.93 -8.07 -20.68
CA GLU A 17 2.45 -6.71 -20.96
C GLU A 17 1.20 -6.37 -20.15
N ASN A 18 0.23 -7.29 -20.08
CA ASN A 18 -0.98 -7.12 -19.28
C ASN A 18 -0.65 -6.95 -17.78
N LYS A 19 0.28 -7.74 -17.25
CA LYS A 19 0.76 -7.61 -15.86
C LYS A 19 1.40 -6.25 -15.62
N ALA A 20 2.25 -5.78 -16.55
CA ALA A 20 2.92 -4.49 -16.42
C ALA A 20 1.94 -3.30 -16.44
N LYS A 21 0.91 -3.35 -17.29
CA LYS A 21 -0.18 -2.36 -17.33
C LYS A 21 -0.98 -2.34 -16.04
N ARG A 22 -1.25 -3.51 -15.45
CA ARG A 22 -2.01 -3.63 -14.20
C ARG A 22 -1.19 -3.39 -12.95
N SER A 23 0.13 -3.51 -13.00
CA SER A 23 0.99 -3.22 -11.85
C SER A 23 1.26 -1.73 -11.69
N ARG A 24 1.22 -0.94 -12.76
CA ARG A 24 1.57 0.48 -12.73
C ARG A 24 0.67 1.32 -13.63
N PHE A 25 -0.24 2.07 -13.03
CA PHE A 25 -1.25 2.81 -13.77
C PHE A 25 -1.72 4.05 -13.02
N ILE A 26 -2.42 4.93 -13.72
CA ILE A 26 -3.11 6.08 -13.14
C ILE A 26 -4.61 5.77 -13.11
N LEU A 27 -5.26 6.05 -11.98
CA LEU A 27 -6.71 5.93 -11.88
C LEU A 27 -7.41 6.90 -12.84
N ASP A 28 -8.29 6.37 -13.69
CA ASP A 28 -9.08 7.12 -14.66
C ASP A 28 -10.36 7.74 -14.08
N GLN A 29 -10.78 7.23 -12.92
CA GLN A 29 -11.91 7.68 -12.11
C GLN A 29 -11.62 7.53 -10.61
N ASP A 30 -12.44 8.14 -9.77
CA ASP A 30 -12.39 7.90 -8.33
C ASP A 30 -12.69 6.42 -8.05
N PHE A 31 -11.92 5.79 -7.15
CA PHE A 31 -12.01 4.37 -6.85
C PHE A 31 -12.11 4.13 -5.34
N GLN A 32 -13.20 3.50 -4.91
CA GLN A 32 -13.36 3.09 -3.50
C GLN A 32 -12.57 1.81 -3.24
N PHE A 33 -11.61 1.87 -2.33
CA PHE A 33 -10.83 0.72 -1.89
C PHE A 33 -10.90 0.57 -0.36
N ASP A 34 -11.62 -0.46 0.09
CA ASP A 34 -11.91 -0.72 1.50
C ASP A 34 -12.48 0.54 2.18
N GLN A 35 -11.75 1.16 3.11
CA GLN A 35 -12.20 2.34 3.86
C GLN A 35 -11.87 3.68 3.19
N GLN A 36 -11.14 3.68 2.06
CA GLN A 36 -10.58 4.89 1.47
C GLN A 36 -11.05 5.09 0.03
N LEU A 37 -11.54 6.29 -0.27
CA LEU A 37 -11.76 6.73 -1.64
C LEU A 37 -10.45 7.28 -2.21
N PHE A 38 -9.94 6.67 -3.27
CA PHE A 38 -8.77 7.12 -4.02
C PHE A 38 -9.24 8.01 -5.18
N PRO A 39 -8.71 9.23 -5.34
CA PRO A 39 -9.17 10.12 -6.40
C PRO A 39 -8.64 9.70 -7.77
N LYS A 40 -9.39 10.06 -8.81
CA LYS A 40 -8.92 10.08 -10.20
C LYS A 40 -7.58 10.81 -10.28
N GLY A 41 -6.63 10.24 -11.03
CA GLY A 41 -5.30 10.80 -11.22
C GLY A 41 -4.26 10.27 -10.23
N THR A 42 -4.64 9.42 -9.27
CA THR A 42 -3.65 8.75 -8.41
C THR A 42 -2.80 7.78 -9.23
N LEU A 43 -1.48 7.92 -9.12
CA LEU A 43 -0.51 6.95 -9.62
C LEU A 43 -0.43 5.79 -8.63
N ILE A 44 -0.57 4.57 -9.14
CA ILE A 44 -0.61 3.33 -8.37
C ILE A 44 0.57 2.44 -8.78
N ASN A 45 1.25 1.86 -7.80
CA ASN A 45 2.08 0.68 -7.99
C ASN A 45 1.50 -0.50 -7.17
N LEU A 46 1.26 -1.62 -7.84
CA LEU A 46 0.78 -2.87 -7.28
C LEU A 46 1.81 -3.99 -7.46
N TYR A 47 1.82 -4.93 -6.53
CA TYR A 47 2.43 -6.25 -6.72
C TYR A 47 1.43 -7.33 -6.36
N ASN A 48 1.01 -8.09 -7.37
CA ASN A 48 0.13 -9.24 -7.19
C ASN A 48 0.77 -10.50 -7.80
N VAL A 49 1.21 -11.41 -6.92
CA VAL A 49 1.78 -12.72 -7.30
C VAL A 49 0.79 -13.64 -8.03
N HIS A 50 -0.50 -13.42 -7.85
CA HIS A 50 -1.59 -14.18 -8.46
C HIS A 50 -2.09 -13.60 -9.78
N ASP A 51 -1.52 -12.48 -10.24
CA ASP A 51 -1.84 -11.97 -11.57
C ASP A 51 -1.16 -12.84 -12.63
N ALA A 52 -1.95 -13.62 -13.37
CA ALA A 52 -1.48 -14.51 -14.41
C ALA A 52 -1.38 -13.83 -15.79
N GLY A 53 -1.76 -12.55 -15.91
CA GLY A 53 -1.67 -11.79 -17.17
C GLY A 53 -2.88 -11.97 -18.09
N GLU A 54 -4.03 -12.40 -17.57
CA GLU A 54 -5.24 -12.63 -18.36
C GLU A 54 -5.69 -11.37 -19.12
N ASP A 55 -6.39 -11.55 -20.25
CA ASP A 55 -6.80 -10.45 -21.12
C ASP A 55 -7.74 -9.45 -20.44
N PHE A 56 -8.58 -9.95 -19.53
CA PHE A 56 -9.52 -9.11 -18.78
C PHE A 56 -9.47 -9.43 -17.29
N ARG A 57 -9.26 -8.39 -16.50
CA ARG A 57 -9.43 -8.41 -15.05
C ARG A 57 -10.06 -7.08 -14.63
N PRO A 58 -11.12 -7.08 -13.80
CA PRO A 58 -11.65 -5.85 -13.24
C PRO A 58 -10.56 -5.09 -12.47
N LEU A 59 -10.62 -3.76 -12.51
CA LEU A 59 -9.73 -2.90 -11.72
C LEU A 59 -9.83 -3.29 -10.24
N SER A 60 -8.68 -3.50 -9.63
CA SER A 60 -8.53 -3.81 -8.21
C SER A 60 -7.25 -3.17 -7.71
N LEU A 61 -7.25 -2.68 -6.47
CA LEU A 61 -6.04 -2.26 -5.77
C LEU A 61 -5.50 -3.37 -4.84
N TYR A 62 -5.86 -4.62 -5.12
CA TYR A 62 -5.23 -5.76 -4.46
C TYR A 62 -3.72 -5.77 -4.71
N GLY A 63 -2.93 -5.93 -3.65
CA GLY A 63 -1.47 -5.85 -3.72
C GLY A 63 -0.96 -4.41 -3.82
N LEU A 64 -1.72 -3.43 -3.33
CA LEU A 64 -1.29 -2.03 -3.29
C LEU A 64 0.01 -1.88 -2.52
N GLN A 65 1.08 -1.52 -3.24
CA GLN A 65 2.39 -1.27 -2.64
C GLN A 65 2.66 0.22 -2.46
N ALA A 66 2.21 1.05 -3.40
CA ALA A 66 2.39 2.49 -3.28
C ALA A 66 1.31 3.25 -4.04
N ALA A 67 0.99 4.45 -3.54
CA ALA A 67 0.11 5.40 -4.21
C ALA A 67 0.68 6.81 -4.09
N GLN A 68 0.65 7.57 -5.18
CA GLN A 68 0.92 9.01 -5.18
C GLN A 68 -0.33 9.76 -5.59
N PHE A 69 -0.80 10.64 -4.70
CA PHE A 69 -2.08 11.30 -4.85
C PHE A 69 -1.94 12.60 -5.66
N PRO A 70 -2.92 12.94 -6.51
CA PRO A 70 -2.92 14.18 -7.29
C PRO A 70 -3.18 15.43 -6.42
N ARG A 71 -3.65 15.21 -5.20
CA ARG A 71 -3.91 16.22 -4.16
C ARG A 71 -3.76 15.58 -2.78
N PRO A 72 -3.46 16.35 -1.73
CA PRO A 72 -3.37 15.84 -0.37
C PRO A 72 -4.61 15.03 0.05
N MET A 73 -4.39 13.85 0.60
CA MET A 73 -5.43 12.94 1.10
C MET A 73 -5.37 12.85 2.63
N TYR A 74 -6.50 12.58 3.28
CA TYR A 74 -6.55 12.34 4.72
C TYR A 74 -6.61 10.83 4.98
N ILE A 75 -5.51 10.25 5.45
CA ILE A 75 -5.33 8.81 5.66
C ILE A 75 -4.74 8.60 7.06
N ALA A 76 -5.27 7.64 7.82
CA ALA A 76 -4.79 7.29 9.16
C ALA A 76 -4.68 8.50 10.12
N GLY A 77 -5.59 9.47 9.97
CA GLY A 77 -5.61 10.67 10.80
C GLY A 77 -4.65 11.78 10.35
N VAL A 78 -3.98 11.64 9.21
CA VAL A 78 -2.94 12.58 8.74
C VAL A 78 -3.13 12.99 7.28
N TRP A 79 -2.66 14.19 6.94
CA TRP A 79 -2.67 14.71 5.57
C TRP A 79 -1.41 14.28 4.81
N VAL A 80 -1.58 13.64 3.65
CA VAL A 80 -0.51 12.91 2.95
C VAL A 80 -0.53 13.15 1.44
N ASP A 81 0.67 13.14 0.84
CA ASP A 81 0.87 13.22 -0.61
C ASP A 81 1.11 11.84 -1.24
N ALA A 82 1.64 10.89 -0.46
CA ALA A 82 1.93 9.54 -0.92
C ALA A 82 1.83 8.50 0.20
N TYR A 83 1.58 7.26 -0.21
CA TYR A 83 1.54 6.06 0.61
C TYR A 83 2.50 5.02 0.05
N LYS A 84 3.13 4.25 0.94
CA LYS A 84 3.91 3.05 0.61
C LYS A 84 3.73 1.97 1.67
N GLU A 85 3.45 0.74 1.24
CA GLU A 85 3.65 -0.46 2.04
C GLU A 85 5.14 -0.83 2.02
N GLU A 86 5.82 -0.70 3.16
CA GLU A 86 7.21 -1.14 3.28
C GLU A 86 7.29 -2.64 3.60
N SER A 87 6.31 -3.13 4.35
CA SER A 87 6.02 -4.56 4.55
C SER A 87 4.58 -4.73 5.02
N ALA A 88 4.11 -5.97 5.11
CA ALA A 88 2.76 -6.28 5.63
C ALA A 88 2.45 -5.63 7.01
N PHE A 89 3.47 -5.31 7.80
CA PHE A 89 3.30 -4.71 9.13
C PHE A 89 3.69 -3.23 9.21
N VAL A 90 4.17 -2.64 8.11
CA VAL A 90 4.76 -1.31 8.08
C VAL A 90 4.20 -0.48 6.93
N GLN A 91 3.50 0.59 7.30
CA GLN A 91 2.83 1.50 6.39
C GLN A 91 3.49 2.87 6.50
N LEU A 92 3.90 3.43 5.38
CA LEU A 92 4.61 4.70 5.29
C LEU A 92 3.73 5.75 4.60
N LEU A 93 3.66 6.94 5.20
CA LEU A 93 2.86 8.05 4.70
C LEU A 93 3.73 9.31 4.56
N GLN A 94 3.91 9.80 3.34
CA GLN A 94 4.61 11.07 3.12
C GLN A 94 3.66 12.24 3.41
N LEU A 95 4.03 13.08 4.37
CA LEU A 95 3.17 14.14 4.89
C LEU A 95 3.05 15.33 3.93
N ALA A 96 1.83 15.76 3.66
CA ALA A 96 1.54 16.90 2.77
C ALA A 96 1.75 18.27 3.42
N GLN A 97 1.75 18.32 4.75
CA GLN A 97 1.85 19.54 5.53
C GLN A 97 2.43 19.26 6.93
N ASP A 98 2.91 20.32 7.57
CA ASP A 98 3.26 20.31 8.98
C ASP A 98 2.03 19.99 9.82
N GLN A 99 2.14 19.03 10.74
CA GLN A 99 1.03 18.58 11.57
C GLN A 99 1.50 17.94 12.87
N VAL A 100 0.62 17.94 13.86
CA VAL A 100 0.83 17.24 15.14
C VAL A 100 0.03 15.95 15.09
N ILE A 101 0.70 14.81 15.28
CA ILE A 101 0.11 13.48 15.11
C ILE A 101 0.04 12.79 16.48
N ALA A 102 -1.13 12.21 16.76
CA ALA A 102 -1.45 11.50 18.00
C ALA A 102 -2.57 10.47 17.76
N PRO A 103 -2.68 9.43 18.60
CA PRO A 103 -1.74 9.05 19.65
C PRO A 103 -0.47 8.39 19.09
N VAL A 104 0.61 8.42 19.85
CA VAL A 104 1.86 7.70 19.52
C VAL A 104 1.84 6.34 20.20
N TYR A 105 2.31 5.33 19.49
CA TYR A 105 2.47 3.97 19.97
C TYR A 105 3.94 3.57 20.06
N MET A 106 4.23 2.67 20.99
CA MET A 106 5.51 2.00 21.14
C MET A 106 5.31 0.50 21.24
N ASN A 107 6.33 -0.26 20.85
CA ASN A 107 6.33 -1.71 21.04
C ASN A 107 6.50 -2.01 22.54
N ASP A 108 5.72 -2.93 23.08
CA ASP A 108 5.78 -3.32 24.50
C ASP A 108 6.88 -4.35 24.82
N HIS A 109 7.75 -4.64 23.85
CA HIS A 109 8.79 -5.68 23.86
C HIS A 109 8.27 -7.12 23.97
N LYS A 110 6.95 -7.32 23.94
CA LYS A 110 6.26 -8.61 23.88
C LYS A 110 5.55 -8.83 22.54
N GLY A 111 5.76 -7.93 21.58
CA GLY A 111 5.14 -7.97 20.26
C GLY A 111 3.87 -7.11 20.14
N GLY A 112 3.38 -6.54 21.23
CA GLY A 112 2.21 -5.67 21.25
C GLY A 112 2.54 -4.19 20.98
N TRP A 113 1.52 -3.45 20.54
CA TRP A 113 1.58 -2.00 20.37
C TRP A 113 0.74 -1.32 21.45
N VAL A 114 1.40 -0.55 22.32
CA VAL A 114 0.76 0.17 23.43
C VAL A 114 0.93 1.68 23.26
N LEU A 115 0.04 2.45 23.90
CA LEU A 115 0.15 3.91 23.91
C LEU A 115 1.46 4.33 24.57
N ASP A 116 2.20 5.21 23.92
CA ASP A 116 3.41 5.80 24.48
C ASP A 116 3.02 6.89 25.48
N SER A 117 3.24 6.62 26.77
CA SER A 117 2.94 7.55 27.85
C SER A 117 3.93 8.73 27.92
N THR A 118 5.11 8.59 27.30
CA THR A 118 6.18 9.60 27.29
C THR A 118 6.02 10.59 26.14
N ARG A 119 5.55 10.11 24.98
CA ARG A 119 5.32 10.91 23.77
C ARG A 119 3.84 10.96 23.44
N LYS A 120 3.11 11.92 24.01
CA LYS A 120 1.66 12.04 23.76
C LYS A 120 1.31 12.37 22.31
N ASN A 121 2.18 13.14 21.65
CA ASN A 121 2.08 13.52 20.26
C ASN A 121 3.47 13.81 19.71
N ILE A 122 3.60 13.84 18.38
CA ILE A 122 4.83 14.24 17.69
C ILE A 122 4.47 15.31 16.67
N ARG A 123 5.25 16.39 16.62
CA ARG A 123 5.17 17.38 15.55
C ARG A 123 6.00 16.91 14.37
N CYS A 124 5.37 16.70 13.22
CA CYS A 124 6.02 16.30 11.99
C CYS A 124 5.90 17.41 10.94
N GLN A 125 6.91 17.51 10.09
CA GLN A 125 7.01 18.51 9.03
C GLN A 125 6.51 17.94 7.71
N LYS A 126 6.06 18.83 6.83
CA LYS A 126 5.80 18.53 5.42
C LYS A 126 6.99 17.81 4.79
N GLY A 127 6.71 16.79 3.99
CA GLY A 127 7.71 15.99 3.29
C GLY A 127 8.39 14.93 4.14
N GLN A 128 8.22 14.93 5.48
CA GLN A 128 8.63 13.81 6.31
C GLN A 128 7.75 12.59 6.03
N VAL A 129 8.29 11.40 6.34
CA VAL A 129 7.56 10.14 6.24
C VAL A 129 7.12 9.72 7.63
N ALA A 130 5.81 9.67 7.86
CA ALA A 130 5.21 9.11 9.05
C ALA A 130 5.14 7.58 8.93
N GLU A 131 5.67 6.90 9.95
CA GLU A 131 5.64 5.44 10.06
C GLU A 131 4.46 5.00 10.91
N PHE A 132 3.71 4.05 10.36
CA PHE A 132 2.61 3.38 11.01
C PHE A 132 2.87 1.88 11.03
N ARG A 133 2.47 1.25 12.13
CA ARG A 133 2.57 -0.19 12.34
C ARG A 133 1.17 -0.79 12.44
N VAL A 134 1.04 -2.02 11.99
CA VAL A 134 -0.16 -2.82 12.22
C VAL A 134 0.19 -4.03 13.07
N GLY A 135 -0.67 -4.36 14.03
CA GLY A 135 -0.50 -5.56 14.86
C GLY A 135 -1.23 -6.76 14.26
N ASP A 136 -1.09 -7.93 14.88
CA ASP A 136 -1.61 -9.22 14.40
C ASP A 136 -3.14 -9.21 14.16
N GLN A 137 -3.87 -8.37 14.90
CA GLN A 137 -5.31 -8.14 14.73
C GLN A 137 -5.68 -7.56 13.35
N TYR A 138 -4.71 -7.07 12.59
CA TYR A 138 -4.93 -6.53 11.25
C TYR A 138 -5.24 -7.62 10.21
N TYR A 139 -4.75 -8.84 10.44
CA TYR A 139 -5.09 -10.02 9.64
C TYR A 139 -5.63 -11.13 10.55
N PRO A 140 -6.86 -10.97 11.09
CA PRO A 140 -7.39 -11.89 12.11
C PRO A 140 -7.64 -13.30 11.57
N ASP A 141 -7.87 -13.44 10.26
CA ASP A 141 -8.18 -14.70 9.59
C ASP A 141 -6.95 -15.38 8.98
N LYS A 142 -5.76 -14.76 9.08
CA LYS A 142 -4.53 -15.36 8.56
C LYS A 142 -4.00 -16.39 9.54
N ASP A 143 -3.88 -17.62 9.06
CA ASP A 143 -3.15 -18.66 9.76
C ASP A 143 -1.65 -18.49 9.52
N TYR A 144 -1.00 -17.72 10.38
CA TYR A 144 0.44 -17.45 10.33
C TYR A 144 1.32 -18.72 10.46
N SER A 145 0.74 -19.89 10.78
CA SER A 145 1.47 -21.15 10.86
C SER A 145 1.67 -21.82 9.50
N LYS A 146 0.91 -21.43 8.46
CA LYS A 146 1.08 -21.98 7.11
C LYS A 146 2.30 -21.39 6.42
N GLU A 147 3.11 -22.22 5.78
CA GLU A 147 4.32 -21.77 5.06
C GLU A 147 4.04 -20.69 3.99
N ASN A 148 2.82 -20.63 3.46
CA ASN A 148 2.39 -19.67 2.44
C ASN A 148 1.35 -18.63 2.93
N TRP A 149 1.27 -18.37 4.24
CA TRP A 149 0.29 -17.41 4.80
C TRP A 149 0.37 -16.01 4.18
N TYR A 150 1.55 -15.61 3.69
CA TYR A 150 1.79 -14.37 2.96
C TYR A 150 1.16 -14.35 1.56
N ALA A 151 0.89 -15.53 0.97
CA ALA A 151 0.28 -15.68 -0.34
C ALA A 151 -1.25 -15.72 -0.30
N GLU A 152 -1.89 -15.81 0.87
CA GLU A 152 -3.35 -15.72 0.96
C GLU A 152 -3.82 -14.27 0.70
N GLU A 153 -4.70 -14.11 -0.29
CA GLU A 153 -5.25 -12.81 -0.70
C GLU A 153 -6.11 -12.22 0.43
N VAL A 154 -5.55 -11.30 1.22
CA VAL A 154 -6.33 -10.59 2.24
C VAL A 154 -6.35 -9.11 1.91
N ILE A 155 -7.52 -8.64 1.50
CA ILE A 155 -7.81 -7.23 1.26
C ILE A 155 -7.94 -6.56 2.62
N THR A 156 -6.95 -5.76 3.03
CA THR A 156 -7.10 -4.93 4.23
C THR A 156 -6.37 -3.61 4.03
N PHE A 157 -7.12 -2.59 3.64
CA PHE A 157 -6.68 -1.19 3.67
C PHE A 157 -7.52 -0.45 4.70
N LYS A 158 -7.17 -0.66 5.97
CA LYS A 158 -7.89 -0.16 7.15
C LYS A 158 -7.02 0.81 7.94
N PRO A 159 -6.74 2.01 7.39
CA PRO A 159 -5.86 2.97 8.04
C PRO A 159 -6.32 3.40 9.44
N ALA A 160 -7.61 3.21 9.77
CA ALA A 160 -8.13 3.42 11.12
C ALA A 160 -7.53 2.48 12.19
N LEU A 161 -6.97 1.33 11.79
CA LEU A 161 -6.37 0.35 12.71
C LEU A 161 -4.86 0.57 12.92
N TRP A 162 -4.25 1.43 12.10
CA TRP A 162 -2.83 1.66 12.09
C TRP A 162 -2.35 2.41 13.34
N LYS A 163 -1.13 2.11 13.78
CA LYS A 163 -0.52 2.61 15.00
C LYS A 163 0.64 3.54 14.64
N PHE A 164 0.46 4.84 14.82
CA PHE A 164 1.51 5.83 14.54
C PHE A 164 2.69 5.66 15.51
N VAL A 165 3.92 5.60 14.99
CA VAL A 165 5.14 5.38 15.80
C VAL A 165 6.06 6.62 15.81
N GLY A 166 6.11 7.35 14.70
CA GLY A 166 6.93 8.53 14.55
C GLY A 166 7.10 8.97 13.11
N CYS A 167 7.90 10.01 12.90
CA CYS A 167 8.22 10.53 11.58
C CYS A 167 9.73 10.55 11.36
N THR A 168 10.15 10.32 10.12
CA THR A 168 11.55 10.33 9.71
C THR A 168 11.77 11.32 8.57
N THR A 169 12.99 11.80 8.43
CA THR A 169 13.45 12.55 7.24
C THR A 169 13.95 11.61 6.15
N ALA A 170 13.32 10.44 5.99
CA ALA A 170 13.67 9.47 4.97
C ALA A 170 13.52 10.07 3.56
N ALA A 171 14.09 9.36 2.58
CA ALA A 171 13.89 9.72 1.18
C ALA A 171 12.39 9.79 0.85
N PRO A 172 11.98 10.70 -0.07
CA PRO A 172 10.60 10.75 -0.53
C PRO A 172 10.13 9.38 -1.03
N ILE A 173 8.84 9.12 -0.88
CA ILE A 173 8.21 7.94 -1.47
C ILE A 173 8.18 8.16 -2.99
N LEU A 174 9.02 7.41 -3.71
CA LEU A 174 9.10 7.43 -5.17
C LEU A 174 8.34 6.22 -5.72
N LEU A 175 7.53 6.47 -6.75
CA LEU A 175 6.79 5.45 -7.47
C LEU A 175 7.39 5.26 -8.87
N GLU A 176 7.28 4.05 -9.38
CA GLU A 176 7.52 3.81 -10.80
C GLU A 176 6.42 4.49 -11.63
N PRO A 177 6.77 5.07 -12.79
CA PRO A 177 5.79 5.70 -13.66
C PRO A 177 4.76 4.67 -14.15
N ALA A 178 3.58 5.16 -14.51
CA ALA A 178 2.57 4.33 -15.17
C ALA A 178 3.17 3.68 -16.43
N TYR A 179 2.84 2.42 -16.64
CA TYR A 179 3.29 1.70 -17.82
C TYR A 179 2.61 2.27 -19.07
N GLN A 180 3.41 2.50 -20.12
CA GLN A 180 2.97 3.05 -21.40
C GLN A 180 2.72 1.95 -22.42
#